data_AF-A0A949YBU7-F1
#
_entry.id   AF-A0A949YBU7-F1
#
_cell.length_a   1.000
_cell.length_b   1.000
_cell.length_c   1.000
_cell.angle_alpha   90.00
_cell.angle_beta   90.00
_cell.angle_gamma   90.00
#
_symmetry.space_group_name_H-M   'P 1'
#
loop_
_entity.id
_entity.type
_entity.pdbx_description
1 polymer ?
#
loop_
_entity_poly.entity_id
_entity_poly.type
_entity_poly.pdbx_seq_one_letter_code
_entity_poly.pdbx_strand_id
1 'polypeptide(L)'
;MSSELLTTNRKALTINLDEPKYGTFAEIGAGQEVARHFFQAGGAAGTVAKSISAYDMKFSDAIYGKSARYVSRERLGLMLDHEYELLLERLKAVRGDQSEFFVFGNTVAARNFKGTNECHGWMGIRFQGQPNSQPSDIVMHVRMWDKENVLQQQALGVCGVNLIYGAFYYLTDQDKFIQSLADNLTLDRLEVDMITFSGPLFGHVDNRLMSLKLVEYGLTNAVLFNPDGAVMQPSEVLHKKAIVVERGSFRPVTLVNDDMLKCTLAQFLQEPSVVGKDVVVLMELTMHNLLASGNLDHEDFLARVDTLSAIGYSVLVSNYFEFFRLTSYLRRFTKEMVGVVMGINNLLEIFNEKYYDSLEGGILEAVGRLFKASTKLYVYPMRKSAYDRYCLKADCPVPDPSVPSLPTDVWINATNLQVALNLRNLYAHLMENRYIAPIVGFDPSIMDIFSRDVLAKVQRGESGWEGAVPEKVAALIKERHLFGYQKPSARELHPVNPEMAHK
;
A
#
# COMPACT_ATOMS: atom_id res chain seq x y z
N MET A 1 -4.17 -2.17 -33.33
CA MET A 1 -5.30 -3.13 -33.32
C MET A 1 -5.64 -3.36 -31.86
N SER A 2 -6.82 -2.99 -31.37
CA SER A 2 -7.19 -3.31 -29.99
C SER A 2 -7.30 -4.83 -29.88
N SER A 3 -6.47 -5.49 -29.06
CA SER A 3 -6.66 -6.92 -28.82
C SER A 3 -8.05 -7.12 -28.23
N GLU A 4 -8.87 -7.95 -28.87
CA GLU A 4 -10.21 -8.29 -28.39
C GLU A 4 -10.11 -8.84 -26.96
N LEU A 5 -10.88 -8.25 -26.03
CA LEU A 5 -10.95 -8.74 -24.66
C LEU A 5 -11.54 -10.16 -24.66
N LEU A 6 -10.75 -11.14 -24.22
CA LEU A 6 -11.22 -12.52 -24.14
C LEU A 6 -12.19 -12.69 -22.98
N THR A 7 -13.31 -13.37 -23.24
CA THR A 7 -14.22 -13.81 -22.18
C THR A 7 -13.54 -14.83 -21.27
N THR A 8 -14.01 -14.96 -20.02
CA THR A 8 -13.50 -15.95 -19.06
C THR A 8 -13.51 -17.37 -19.64
N ASN A 9 -14.57 -17.77 -20.33
CA ASN A 9 -14.65 -19.09 -20.97
C ASN A 9 -13.66 -19.24 -22.13
N ARG A 10 -13.40 -18.18 -22.92
CA ARG A 10 -12.38 -18.23 -23.97
C ARG A 10 -10.98 -18.38 -23.37
N LYS A 11 -10.65 -17.66 -22.29
CA LYS A 11 -9.38 -17.82 -21.56
C LYS A 11 -9.19 -19.25 -21.06
N ALA A 12 -10.20 -19.82 -20.41
CA ALA A 12 -10.16 -21.21 -19.93
C ALA A 12 -10.03 -22.21 -21.09
N LEU A 13 -10.77 -22.01 -22.19
CA LEU A 13 -10.67 -22.86 -23.38
C LEU A 13 -9.27 -22.79 -24.02
N THR A 14 -8.67 -21.59 -24.11
CA THR A 14 -7.31 -21.42 -24.64
C THR A 14 -6.32 -22.26 -23.85
N ILE A 15 -6.38 -22.24 -22.51
CA ILE A 15 -5.51 -23.06 -21.67
C ILE A 15 -5.82 -24.56 -21.86
N ASN A 16 -7.10 -24.94 -21.94
CA ASN A 16 -7.52 -26.33 -22.15
C ASN A 16 -7.00 -26.96 -23.44
N LEU A 17 -6.71 -26.14 -24.46
CA LEU A 17 -6.21 -26.58 -25.76
C LEU A 17 -4.69 -26.45 -25.87
N ASP A 18 -4.01 -25.91 -24.86
CA ASP A 18 -2.56 -25.75 -24.79
C ASP A 18 -1.95 -26.99 -24.12
N GLU A 19 -1.65 -28.03 -24.91
CA GLU A 19 -1.31 -29.38 -24.44
C GLU A 19 -0.22 -29.47 -23.36
N PRO A 20 0.83 -28.62 -23.35
CA PRO A 20 1.81 -28.59 -22.27
C PRO A 20 1.21 -28.21 -20.91
N LYS A 21 0.16 -27.37 -20.85
CA LYS A 21 -0.40 -26.85 -19.60
C LYS A 21 -1.26 -27.91 -18.92
N TYR A 22 -0.72 -28.57 -17.90
CA TYR A 22 -1.38 -29.68 -17.22
C TYR A 22 -1.24 -29.59 -15.71
N GLY A 23 -2.34 -29.68 -14.96
CA GLY A 23 -2.28 -29.34 -13.55
C GLY A 23 -3.49 -29.68 -12.68
N THR A 24 -3.36 -29.32 -11.41
CA THR A 24 -4.35 -29.59 -10.37
C THR A 24 -5.01 -28.29 -9.89
N PHE A 25 -6.31 -28.37 -9.58
CA PHE A 25 -7.08 -27.31 -8.93
C PHE A 25 -7.43 -27.74 -7.51
N ALA A 26 -6.94 -27.02 -6.52
CA ALA A 26 -7.19 -27.27 -5.11
C ALA A 26 -7.91 -26.08 -4.48
N GLU A 27 -9.21 -26.23 -4.24
CA GLU A 27 -10.06 -25.11 -3.84
C GLU A 27 -10.67 -25.41 -2.47
N ILE A 28 -10.59 -24.48 -1.52
CA ILE A 28 -11.17 -24.62 -0.18
C ILE A 28 -12.11 -23.47 0.14
N GLY A 29 -13.20 -23.81 0.82
CA GLY A 29 -14.24 -22.86 1.19
C GLY A 29 -15.06 -22.45 -0.01
N ALA A 30 -15.34 -21.17 -0.15
CA ALA A 30 -16.20 -20.64 -1.21
C ALA A 30 -15.52 -20.50 -2.58
N GLY A 31 -14.28 -20.98 -2.73
CA GLY A 31 -13.50 -20.81 -3.95
C GLY A 31 -13.78 -21.79 -5.08
N GLN A 32 -14.86 -22.59 -5.07
CA GLN A 32 -15.06 -23.77 -5.95
C GLN A 32 -15.40 -23.49 -7.43
N GLU A 33 -15.01 -22.34 -7.95
CA GLU A 33 -15.53 -21.83 -9.22
C GLU A 33 -14.51 -21.83 -10.35
N VAL A 34 -13.20 -21.89 -10.04
CA VAL A 34 -12.18 -21.80 -11.09
C VAL A 34 -12.16 -23.10 -11.89
N ALA A 35 -12.09 -24.26 -11.23
CA ALA A 35 -12.15 -25.55 -11.94
C ALA A 35 -13.44 -25.70 -12.75
N ARG A 36 -14.56 -25.16 -12.25
CA ARG A 36 -15.85 -25.17 -12.95
C ARG A 36 -15.77 -24.49 -14.31
N HIS A 37 -15.07 -23.35 -14.43
CA HIS A 37 -14.87 -22.67 -15.71
C HIS A 37 -14.10 -23.54 -16.71
N PHE A 38 -13.06 -24.26 -16.26
CA PHE A 38 -12.30 -25.16 -17.13
C PHE A 38 -13.14 -26.34 -17.61
N PHE A 39 -13.99 -26.92 -16.75
CA PHE A 39 -14.91 -27.99 -17.17
C PHE A 39 -15.95 -27.50 -18.18
N GLN A 40 -16.51 -26.30 -17.99
CA GLN A 40 -17.55 -25.75 -18.88
C GLN A 40 -17.01 -25.27 -20.22
N ALA A 41 -15.76 -24.82 -20.29
CA ALA A 41 -15.13 -24.36 -21.51
C ALA A 41 -14.95 -25.48 -22.55
N GLY A 42 -14.84 -26.74 -22.11
CA GLY A 42 -14.53 -27.90 -22.94
C GLY A 42 -13.03 -28.12 -23.12
N GLY A 43 -12.61 -29.35 -23.43
CA GLY A 43 -11.18 -29.71 -23.56
C GLY A 43 -10.47 -29.98 -22.23
N ALA A 44 -11.16 -29.90 -21.09
CA ALA A 44 -10.56 -30.02 -19.74
C ALA A 44 -9.72 -31.30 -19.51
N ALA A 45 -10.00 -32.41 -20.21
CA ALA A 45 -9.19 -33.62 -20.11
C ALA A 45 -7.72 -33.41 -20.54
N GLY A 46 -7.46 -32.39 -21.37
CA GLY A 46 -6.13 -31.99 -21.81
C GLY A 46 -5.35 -31.14 -20.80
N THR A 47 -5.97 -30.72 -19.69
CA THR A 47 -5.37 -29.76 -18.73
C THR A 47 -5.61 -30.11 -17.27
N VAL A 48 -6.78 -30.61 -16.90
CA VAL A 48 -7.16 -30.87 -15.51
C VAL A 48 -6.76 -32.29 -15.12
N ALA A 49 -5.65 -32.42 -14.39
CA ALA A 49 -5.20 -33.67 -13.79
C ALA A 49 -6.10 -34.10 -12.63
N LYS A 50 -6.44 -33.13 -11.77
CA LYS A 50 -7.26 -33.32 -10.57
C LYS A 50 -7.96 -32.00 -10.22
N SER A 51 -9.18 -32.10 -9.71
CA SER A 51 -9.85 -31.02 -8.96
C SER A 51 -10.26 -31.58 -7.59
N ILE A 52 -9.99 -30.83 -6.52
CA ILE A 52 -10.31 -31.24 -5.15
C ILE A 52 -10.93 -30.10 -4.35
N SER A 53 -11.94 -30.45 -3.56
CA SER A 53 -12.56 -29.60 -2.55
C SER A 53 -12.55 -30.27 -1.19
N ALA A 54 -11.91 -29.64 -0.21
CA ALA A 54 -11.89 -30.12 1.17
C ALA A 54 -12.55 -29.11 2.10
N TYR A 55 -13.87 -29.21 2.26
CA TYR A 55 -14.68 -28.26 3.02
C TYR A 55 -14.62 -28.48 4.54
N ASP A 56 -14.53 -29.74 4.98
CA ASP A 56 -14.40 -30.07 6.40
C ASP A 56 -12.99 -29.77 6.91
N MET A 57 -12.89 -29.10 8.05
CA MET A 57 -11.61 -28.68 8.63
C MET A 57 -10.70 -29.87 8.94
N LYS A 58 -11.22 -30.96 9.52
CA LYS A 58 -10.41 -32.13 9.88
C LYS A 58 -9.96 -32.89 8.63
N PHE A 59 -10.84 -33.00 7.64
CA PHE A 59 -10.49 -33.64 6.37
C PHE A 59 -9.39 -32.84 5.65
N SER A 60 -9.54 -31.52 5.61
CA SER A 60 -8.56 -30.61 5.05
C SER A 60 -7.23 -30.68 5.79
N ASP A 61 -7.24 -30.74 7.12
CA ASP A 61 -6.02 -30.85 7.95
C ASP A 61 -5.32 -32.19 7.81
N ALA A 62 -6.06 -33.28 7.57
CA ALA A 62 -5.48 -34.58 7.28
C ALA A 62 -4.73 -34.61 5.94
N ILE A 63 -5.08 -33.75 4.99
CA ILE A 63 -4.44 -33.65 3.69
C ILE A 63 -3.26 -32.67 3.75
N TYR A 64 -3.49 -31.44 4.22
CA TYR A 64 -2.55 -30.33 4.11
C TYR A 64 -1.79 -30.01 5.42
N GLY A 65 -2.06 -30.70 6.51
CA GLY A 65 -1.54 -30.36 7.84
C GLY A 65 -2.36 -29.27 8.53
N LYS A 66 -1.91 -28.81 9.71
CA LYS A 66 -2.60 -27.76 10.48
C LYS A 66 -2.00 -26.39 10.19
N SER A 67 -2.84 -25.36 10.15
CA SER A 67 -2.42 -23.95 10.12
C SER A 67 -3.11 -23.16 11.23
N ALA A 68 -2.53 -22.03 11.65
CA ALA A 68 -3.12 -21.20 12.70
C ALA A 68 -4.45 -20.56 12.29
N ARG A 69 -4.58 -20.24 10.99
CA ARG A 69 -5.80 -19.72 10.35
C ARG A 69 -6.07 -20.50 9.06
N TYR A 70 -7.34 -20.83 8.83
CA TYR A 70 -7.76 -21.59 7.65
C TYR A 70 -7.77 -20.75 6.37
N VAL A 71 -8.18 -19.48 6.45
CA VAL A 71 -8.04 -18.52 5.35
C VAL A 71 -6.79 -17.70 5.60
N SER A 72 -5.67 -18.18 5.08
CA SER A 72 -4.34 -17.57 5.26
C SER A 72 -3.39 -17.91 4.12
N ARG A 73 -2.35 -17.09 3.97
CA ARG A 73 -1.24 -17.35 3.04
C ARG A 73 -0.53 -18.67 3.35
N GLU A 74 -0.31 -18.95 4.65
CA GLU A 74 0.31 -20.19 5.12
C GLU A 74 -0.48 -21.41 4.62
N ARG A 75 -1.83 -21.39 4.77
CA ARG A 75 -2.67 -22.49 4.29
C ARG A 75 -2.57 -22.67 2.78
N LEU A 76 -2.60 -21.58 2.02
CA LEU A 76 -2.43 -21.65 0.57
C LEU A 76 -1.07 -22.29 0.20
N GLY A 77 0.02 -21.89 0.87
CA GLY A 77 1.34 -22.48 0.66
C GLY A 77 1.35 -24.00 0.85
N LEU A 78 0.82 -24.48 1.99
CA LEU A 78 0.70 -25.92 2.28
C LEU A 78 -0.10 -26.68 1.20
N MET A 79 -1.14 -26.06 0.66
CA MET A 79 -1.92 -26.65 -0.43
C MET A 79 -1.11 -26.73 -1.72
N LEU A 80 -0.44 -25.65 -2.12
CA LEU A 80 0.37 -25.60 -3.33
C LEU A 80 1.53 -26.61 -3.25
N ASP A 81 2.19 -26.72 -2.10
CA ASP A 81 3.27 -27.67 -1.86
C ASP A 81 2.78 -29.12 -2.01
N HIS A 82 1.78 -29.51 -1.22
CA HIS A 82 1.25 -30.88 -1.21
C HIS A 82 0.76 -31.33 -2.59
N GLU A 83 -0.01 -30.47 -3.25
CA GLU A 83 -0.63 -30.80 -4.52
C GLU A 83 0.37 -30.86 -5.66
N TYR A 84 1.42 -30.05 -5.60
CA TYR A 84 2.46 -30.04 -6.63
C TYR A 84 3.37 -31.27 -6.49
N GLU A 85 3.74 -31.65 -5.27
CA GLU A 85 4.48 -32.88 -5.00
C GLU A 85 3.70 -34.11 -5.47
N LEU A 86 2.41 -34.18 -5.15
CA LEU A 86 1.55 -35.30 -5.57
C LEU A 86 1.37 -35.36 -7.10
N LEU A 87 1.27 -34.20 -7.76
CA LEU A 87 1.19 -34.13 -9.22
C LEU A 87 2.46 -34.70 -9.88
N LEU A 88 3.64 -34.30 -9.37
CA LEU A 88 4.93 -34.82 -9.84
C LEU A 88 5.09 -36.31 -9.55
N GLU A 89 4.76 -36.76 -8.33
CA GLU A 89 4.84 -38.17 -7.93
C GLU A 89 4.09 -39.07 -8.92
N ARG A 90 2.89 -38.66 -9.34
CA ARG A 90 2.02 -39.49 -10.18
C ARG A 90 2.30 -39.38 -11.66
N LEU A 91 2.69 -38.20 -12.17
CA LEU A 91 2.69 -37.93 -13.60
C LEU A 91 4.05 -37.60 -14.20
N LYS A 92 5.07 -37.27 -13.39
CA LYS A 92 6.38 -36.85 -13.91
C LYS A 92 7.00 -37.91 -14.82
N ALA A 93 6.92 -39.19 -14.46
CA ALA A 93 7.51 -40.27 -15.25
C ALA A 93 6.85 -40.48 -16.64
N VAL A 94 5.59 -40.07 -16.80
CA VAL A 94 4.81 -40.31 -18.03
C VAL A 94 4.68 -39.06 -18.89
N ARG A 95 4.67 -37.87 -18.27
CA ARG A 95 4.41 -36.59 -18.95
C ARG A 95 5.43 -35.50 -18.67
N GLY A 96 6.40 -35.71 -17.78
CA GLY A 96 7.28 -34.63 -17.30
C GLY A 96 8.09 -33.92 -18.39
N ASP A 97 8.39 -34.60 -19.49
CA ASP A 97 9.18 -34.05 -20.60
C ASP A 97 8.37 -33.18 -21.57
N GLN A 98 7.03 -33.24 -21.50
CA GLN A 98 6.13 -32.51 -22.42
C GLN A 98 5.10 -31.64 -21.69
N SER A 99 5.05 -31.71 -20.36
CA SER A 99 4.09 -30.96 -19.55
C SER A 99 4.80 -29.90 -18.71
N GLU A 100 4.23 -28.71 -18.74
CA GLU A 100 4.51 -27.61 -17.82
C GLU A 100 3.50 -27.72 -16.67
N PHE A 101 3.90 -28.44 -15.63
CA PHE A 101 2.99 -28.74 -14.53
C PHE A 101 2.61 -27.49 -13.75
N PHE A 102 1.33 -27.39 -13.39
CA PHE A 102 0.84 -26.34 -12.49
C PHE A 102 -0.10 -26.86 -11.40
N VAL A 103 -0.20 -26.09 -10.33
CA VAL A 103 -1.22 -26.22 -9.30
C VAL A 103 -1.81 -24.84 -9.07
N PHE A 104 -3.12 -24.74 -9.21
CA PHE A 104 -3.88 -23.61 -8.73
C PHE A 104 -4.45 -23.95 -7.35
N GLY A 105 -4.30 -23.02 -6.40
CA GLY A 105 -4.80 -23.15 -5.04
C GLY A 105 -5.63 -21.94 -4.62
N ASN A 106 -6.70 -22.15 -3.86
CA ASN A 106 -7.35 -21.07 -3.14
C ASN A 106 -7.90 -21.50 -1.76
N THR A 107 -7.92 -20.55 -0.82
CA THR A 107 -8.61 -20.68 0.47
C THR A 107 -9.40 -19.41 0.73
N VAL A 108 -10.73 -19.52 0.78
CA VAL A 108 -11.61 -18.34 0.70
C VAL A 108 -12.80 -18.42 1.67
N ALA A 109 -13.04 -17.32 2.37
CA ALA A 109 -14.25 -17.08 3.15
C ALA A 109 -15.17 -16.11 2.41
N ALA A 110 -16.23 -16.63 1.78
CA ALA A 110 -17.34 -15.81 1.27
C ALA A 110 -18.35 -15.50 2.39
N ARG A 111 -19.36 -14.69 2.06
CA ARG A 111 -20.39 -14.23 2.99
C ARG A 111 -21.11 -15.41 3.66
N ASN A 112 -21.07 -15.46 4.98
CA ASN A 112 -21.83 -16.44 5.76
C ASN A 112 -23.32 -16.08 5.80
N PHE A 113 -24.17 -17.03 6.20
CA PHE A 113 -25.63 -16.83 6.28
C PHE A 113 -26.03 -15.61 7.13
N LYS A 114 -25.27 -15.30 8.19
CA LYS A 114 -25.52 -14.16 9.08
C LYS A 114 -25.00 -12.83 8.52
N GLY A 115 -24.21 -12.83 7.45
CA GLY A 115 -23.59 -11.63 6.85
C GLY A 115 -22.64 -10.88 7.79
N THR A 116 -21.99 -11.57 8.72
CA THR A 116 -21.19 -10.94 9.81
C THR A 116 -19.69 -11.04 9.62
N ASN A 117 -19.22 -11.88 8.70
CA ASN A 117 -17.80 -12.11 8.46
C ASN A 117 -17.23 -11.18 7.40
N GLU A 118 -15.92 -11.00 7.45
CA GLU A 118 -15.17 -10.46 6.32
C GLU A 118 -15.17 -11.46 5.16
N CYS A 119 -15.35 -10.93 3.95
CA CYS A 119 -15.36 -11.70 2.71
C CYS A 119 -14.02 -11.50 1.99
N HIS A 120 -13.12 -12.45 2.14
CA HIS A 120 -11.76 -12.36 1.61
C HIS A 120 -11.14 -13.76 1.38
N GLY A 121 -10.01 -13.82 0.68
CA GLY A 121 -9.34 -15.09 0.42
C GLY A 121 -7.93 -14.95 -0.15
N TRP A 122 -7.21 -16.07 -0.14
CA TRP A 122 -5.90 -16.21 -0.76
C TRP A 122 -6.04 -17.10 -2.00
N MET A 123 -5.37 -16.71 -3.08
CA MET A 123 -5.35 -17.43 -4.35
C MET A 123 -3.91 -17.49 -4.85
N GLY A 124 -3.51 -18.59 -5.46
CA GLY A 124 -2.17 -18.70 -6.00
C GLY A 124 -2.04 -19.78 -7.06
N ILE A 125 -0.98 -19.65 -7.85
CA ILE A 125 -0.57 -20.64 -8.83
C ILE A 125 0.91 -20.95 -8.63
N ARG A 126 1.23 -22.22 -8.51
CA ARG A 126 2.59 -22.78 -8.64
C ARG A 126 2.71 -23.42 -10.01
N PHE A 127 3.71 -23.06 -10.79
CA PHE A 127 3.81 -23.57 -12.17
C PHE A 127 5.24 -23.60 -12.71
N GLN A 128 5.46 -24.45 -13.71
CA GLN A 128 6.69 -24.50 -14.50
C GLN A 128 6.59 -23.56 -15.70
N GLY A 129 7.70 -22.90 -16.04
CA GLY A 129 7.79 -22.13 -17.29
C GLY A 129 8.20 -22.97 -18.50
N GLN A 130 8.81 -24.13 -18.24
CA GLN A 130 9.19 -25.15 -19.23
C GLN A 130 9.13 -26.53 -18.58
N PRO A 131 8.94 -27.62 -19.35
CA PRO A 131 8.97 -28.97 -18.82
C PRO A 131 10.22 -29.24 -17.97
N ASN A 132 10.04 -29.93 -16.84
CA ASN A 132 11.09 -30.25 -15.86
C ASN A 132 11.83 -29.06 -15.19
N SER A 133 11.42 -27.81 -15.44
CA SER A 133 11.99 -26.66 -14.74
C SER A 133 11.58 -26.58 -13.26
N GLN A 134 12.35 -25.85 -12.46
CA GLN A 134 11.96 -25.49 -11.09
C GLN A 134 10.71 -24.59 -11.13
N PRO A 135 9.71 -24.84 -10.27
CA PRO A 135 8.48 -24.08 -10.29
C PRO A 135 8.66 -22.65 -9.77
N SER A 136 7.77 -21.76 -10.21
CA SER A 136 7.60 -20.42 -9.65
C SER A 136 6.17 -20.24 -9.14
N ASP A 137 6.00 -19.34 -8.19
CA ASP A 137 4.73 -19.08 -7.51
C ASP A 137 4.28 -17.64 -7.74
N ILE A 138 3.00 -17.48 -8.05
CA ILE A 138 2.28 -16.20 -7.94
C ILE A 138 1.21 -16.37 -6.87
N VAL A 139 1.22 -15.49 -5.87
CA VAL A 139 0.28 -15.51 -4.75
C VAL A 139 -0.35 -14.14 -4.60
N MET A 140 -1.68 -14.10 -4.48
CA MET A 140 -2.44 -12.87 -4.28
C MET A 140 -3.50 -13.02 -3.17
N HIS A 141 -3.86 -11.90 -2.57
CA HIS A 141 -5.01 -11.79 -1.69
C HIS A 141 -6.13 -11.01 -2.38
N VAL A 142 -7.37 -11.42 -2.12
CA VAL A 142 -8.56 -10.81 -2.71
C VAL A 142 -9.59 -10.48 -1.64
N ARG A 143 -10.35 -9.40 -1.85
CA ARG A 143 -11.54 -9.04 -1.06
C ARG A 143 -12.76 -9.01 -1.97
N MET A 144 -13.89 -9.47 -1.45
CA MET A 144 -15.13 -9.56 -2.20
C MET A 144 -16.14 -8.55 -1.67
N TRP A 145 -16.74 -7.79 -2.57
CA TRP A 145 -17.65 -6.69 -2.27
C TRP A 145 -19.11 -6.99 -2.60
N ASP A 146 -19.34 -7.98 -3.48
CA ASP A 146 -20.68 -8.45 -3.80
C ASP A 146 -21.47 -8.78 -2.53
N LYS A 147 -22.75 -8.39 -2.49
CA LYS A 147 -23.59 -8.57 -1.30
C LYS A 147 -24.08 -10.01 -1.13
N GLU A 148 -24.11 -10.78 -2.22
CA GLU A 148 -24.62 -12.15 -2.26
C GLU A 148 -23.49 -13.16 -2.42
N ASN A 149 -23.57 -14.28 -1.71
CA ASN A 149 -22.53 -15.31 -1.72
C ASN A 149 -22.27 -15.87 -3.13
N VAL A 150 -23.33 -16.13 -3.92
CA VAL A 150 -23.19 -16.68 -5.29
C VAL A 150 -22.45 -15.71 -6.21
N LEU A 151 -22.70 -14.41 -6.09
CA LEU A 151 -22.00 -13.39 -6.88
C LEU A 151 -20.53 -13.30 -6.48
N GLN A 152 -20.21 -13.41 -5.18
CA GLN A 152 -18.83 -13.50 -4.70
C GLN A 152 -18.10 -14.72 -5.29
N GLN A 153 -18.73 -15.89 -5.27
CA GLN A 153 -18.17 -17.11 -5.86
C GLN A 153 -17.89 -16.91 -7.36
N GLN A 154 -18.85 -16.38 -8.11
CA GLN A 154 -18.68 -16.09 -9.54
C GLN A 154 -17.48 -15.15 -9.78
N ALA A 155 -17.33 -14.09 -8.98
CA ALA A 155 -16.22 -13.15 -9.12
C ALA A 155 -14.86 -13.82 -8.85
N LEU A 156 -14.77 -14.69 -7.84
CA LEU A 156 -13.58 -15.50 -7.57
C LEU A 156 -13.24 -16.42 -8.74
N GLY A 157 -14.25 -17.07 -9.35
CA GLY A 157 -14.07 -17.94 -10.51
C GLY A 157 -13.41 -17.21 -11.66
N VAL A 158 -13.92 -16.01 -11.99
CA VAL A 158 -13.35 -15.17 -13.06
C VAL A 158 -11.94 -14.71 -12.70
N CYS A 159 -11.71 -14.23 -11.47
CA CYS A 159 -10.41 -13.75 -11.03
C CYS A 159 -9.35 -14.87 -11.03
N GLY A 160 -9.70 -16.09 -10.62
CA GLY A 160 -8.81 -17.24 -10.67
C GLY A 160 -8.45 -17.67 -12.09
N VAL A 161 -9.40 -17.65 -13.02
CA VAL A 161 -9.11 -17.89 -14.45
C VAL A 161 -8.18 -16.80 -15.00
N ASN A 162 -8.40 -15.54 -14.63
CA ASN A 162 -7.53 -14.43 -15.02
C ASN A 162 -6.10 -14.61 -14.49
N LEU A 163 -5.94 -15.04 -13.22
CA LEU A 163 -4.63 -15.33 -12.63
C LEU A 163 -3.89 -16.43 -13.41
N ILE A 164 -4.55 -17.56 -13.68
CA ILE A 164 -3.93 -18.68 -14.42
C ILE A 164 -3.57 -18.24 -15.85
N TYR A 165 -4.48 -17.53 -16.53
CA TYR A 165 -4.23 -17.04 -17.88
C TYR A 165 -3.07 -16.05 -17.93
N GLY A 166 -3.04 -15.08 -17.01
CA GLY A 166 -1.92 -14.14 -16.89
C GLY A 166 -0.60 -14.85 -16.65
N ALA A 167 -0.60 -15.87 -15.78
CA ALA A 167 0.60 -16.65 -15.44
C ALA A 167 1.19 -17.41 -16.63
N PHE A 168 0.39 -17.75 -17.65
CA PHE A 168 0.90 -18.45 -18.83
C PHE A 168 1.17 -17.54 -20.02
N TYR A 169 0.39 -16.46 -20.19
CA TYR A 169 0.43 -15.69 -21.43
C TYR A 169 0.96 -14.26 -21.28
N TYR A 170 1.05 -13.72 -20.05
CA TYR A 170 1.43 -12.32 -19.81
C TYR A 170 2.67 -12.14 -18.92
N LEU A 171 3.47 -13.20 -18.67
CA LEU A 171 4.65 -13.11 -17.79
C LEU A 171 5.67 -12.05 -18.20
N THR A 172 5.85 -11.81 -19.50
CA THR A 172 6.80 -10.84 -20.03
C THR A 172 6.26 -9.41 -20.04
N ASP A 173 4.96 -9.22 -19.79
CA ASP A 173 4.28 -7.92 -19.79
C ASP A 173 3.53 -7.77 -18.46
N GLN A 174 4.27 -7.25 -17.47
CA GLN A 174 3.76 -7.09 -16.10
C GLN A 174 2.56 -6.14 -16.03
N ASP A 175 2.52 -5.10 -16.87
CA ASP A 175 1.41 -4.14 -16.89
C ASP A 175 0.14 -4.84 -17.37
N LYS A 176 0.24 -5.56 -18.48
CA LYS A 176 -0.87 -6.35 -19.01
C LYS A 176 -1.30 -7.46 -18.06
N PHE A 177 -0.35 -8.13 -17.40
CA PHE A 177 -0.66 -9.13 -16.38
C PHE A 177 -1.57 -8.54 -15.30
N ILE A 178 -1.14 -7.44 -14.66
CA ILE A 178 -1.86 -6.85 -13.53
C ILE A 178 -3.23 -6.32 -13.96
N GLN A 179 -3.32 -5.62 -15.10
CA GLN A 179 -4.60 -5.14 -15.64
C GLN A 179 -5.56 -6.30 -15.91
N SER A 180 -5.05 -7.42 -16.46
CA SER A 180 -5.88 -8.55 -16.86
C SER A 180 -6.52 -9.31 -15.69
N LEU A 181 -6.06 -9.10 -14.45
CA LEU A 181 -6.68 -9.69 -13.26
C LEU A 181 -8.13 -9.23 -13.09
N ALA A 182 -8.46 -8.02 -13.57
CA ALA A 182 -9.80 -7.44 -13.56
C ALA A 182 -10.62 -7.72 -14.83
N ASP A 183 -10.08 -8.46 -15.82
CA ASP A 183 -10.82 -8.74 -17.06
C ASP A 183 -12.16 -9.42 -16.79
N ASN A 184 -13.23 -8.92 -17.40
CA ASN A 184 -14.61 -9.38 -17.19
C ASN A 184 -15.12 -9.23 -15.75
N LEU A 185 -14.47 -8.39 -14.93
CA LEU A 185 -14.91 -7.98 -13.60
C LEU A 185 -15.03 -6.47 -13.55
N THR A 186 -16.03 -5.98 -12.84
CA THR A 186 -16.08 -4.59 -12.42
C THR A 186 -15.39 -4.47 -11.05
N LEU A 187 -14.64 -3.38 -10.85
CA LEU A 187 -13.79 -3.17 -9.65
C LEU A 187 -14.59 -3.04 -8.35
N ASP A 188 -15.91 -2.83 -8.44
CA ASP A 188 -16.84 -2.81 -7.31
C ASP A 188 -17.25 -4.21 -6.82
N ARG A 189 -16.85 -5.29 -7.53
CA ARG A 189 -17.17 -6.68 -7.15
C ARG A 189 -16.06 -7.36 -6.36
N LEU A 190 -14.80 -7.14 -6.77
CA LEU A 190 -13.63 -7.78 -6.20
C LEU A 190 -12.41 -6.84 -6.25
N GLU A 191 -11.67 -6.80 -5.14
CA GLU A 191 -10.40 -6.08 -4.99
C GLU A 191 -9.25 -7.08 -4.92
N VAL A 192 -8.16 -6.82 -5.65
CA VAL A 192 -6.87 -7.53 -5.48
C VAL A 192 -5.97 -6.59 -4.70
N ASP A 193 -5.86 -6.80 -3.39
CA ASP A 193 -5.18 -5.87 -2.45
C ASP A 193 -3.73 -6.27 -2.12
N MET A 194 -3.26 -7.40 -2.65
CA MET A 194 -1.87 -7.84 -2.50
C MET A 194 -1.51 -8.86 -3.59
N ILE A 195 -0.29 -8.77 -4.13
CA ILE A 195 0.28 -9.79 -5.02
C ILE A 195 1.79 -9.94 -4.80
N THR A 196 2.29 -11.17 -4.89
CA THR A 196 3.72 -11.50 -4.91
C THR A 196 4.05 -12.54 -5.97
N PHE A 197 5.24 -12.38 -6.54
CA PHE A 197 5.88 -13.26 -7.50
C PHE A 197 7.17 -13.80 -6.87
N SER A 198 7.41 -15.11 -6.98
CA SER A 198 8.59 -15.75 -6.42
C SER A 198 9.01 -16.98 -7.21
N GLY A 199 10.30 -17.32 -7.19
CA GLY A 199 10.87 -18.42 -7.96
C GLY A 199 11.66 -17.97 -9.20
N PRO A 200 12.26 -18.92 -9.93
CA PRO A 200 13.24 -18.65 -10.99
C PRO A 200 12.72 -17.78 -12.15
N LEU A 201 11.41 -17.80 -12.44
CA LEU A 201 10.84 -16.97 -13.51
C LEU A 201 10.81 -15.47 -13.16
N PHE A 202 10.91 -15.13 -11.88
CA PHE A 202 10.64 -13.78 -11.37
C PHE A 202 11.86 -13.10 -10.75
N GLY A 203 13.07 -13.57 -11.02
CA GLY A 203 14.30 -12.95 -10.50
C GLY A 203 14.51 -11.49 -10.91
N HIS A 204 13.79 -11.01 -11.92
CA HIS A 204 13.80 -9.63 -12.41
C HIS A 204 12.60 -8.79 -11.95
N VAL A 205 11.65 -9.39 -11.20
CA VAL A 205 10.42 -8.72 -10.77
C VAL A 205 10.61 -8.08 -9.40
N ASP A 206 10.38 -6.77 -9.30
CA ASP A 206 10.23 -6.11 -7.99
C ASP A 206 8.77 -6.15 -7.54
N ASN A 207 8.50 -6.91 -6.48
CA ASN A 207 7.15 -7.06 -5.92
C ASN A 207 6.53 -5.74 -5.43
N ARG A 208 7.35 -4.74 -5.10
CA ARG A 208 6.87 -3.40 -4.71
C ARG A 208 6.28 -2.66 -5.91
N LEU A 209 6.90 -2.79 -7.08
CA LEU A 209 6.34 -2.26 -8.32
C LEU A 209 5.06 -2.98 -8.70
N MET A 210 4.99 -4.30 -8.52
CA MET A 210 3.75 -5.05 -8.81
C MET A 210 2.61 -4.60 -7.90
N SER A 211 2.91 -4.35 -6.63
CA SER A 211 1.96 -3.80 -5.67
C SER A 211 1.55 -2.36 -6.01
N LEU A 212 2.48 -1.50 -6.43
CA LEU A 212 2.18 -0.15 -6.89
C LEU A 212 1.22 -0.16 -8.08
N LYS A 213 1.45 -1.06 -9.06
CA LYS A 213 0.59 -1.22 -10.25
C LYS A 213 -0.85 -1.62 -9.89
N LEU A 214 -1.07 -2.36 -8.79
CA LEU A 214 -2.43 -2.63 -8.30
C LEU A 214 -3.16 -1.32 -7.94
N VAL A 215 -2.47 -0.36 -7.33
CA VAL A 215 -3.03 0.95 -6.99
C VAL A 215 -3.21 1.81 -8.24
N GLU A 216 -2.20 1.83 -9.10
CA GLU A 216 -2.20 2.59 -10.36
C GLU A 216 -3.37 2.20 -11.28
N TYR A 217 -3.64 0.90 -11.42
CA TYR A 217 -4.72 0.39 -12.26
C TYR A 217 -6.06 0.25 -11.52
N GLY A 218 -6.14 0.70 -10.26
CA GLY A 218 -7.38 0.73 -9.49
C GLY A 218 -7.87 -0.63 -8.97
N LEU A 219 -7.04 -1.68 -9.01
CA LEU A 219 -7.38 -2.99 -8.45
C LEU A 219 -7.45 -2.98 -6.92
N THR A 220 -6.76 -2.03 -6.28
CA THR A 220 -6.87 -1.71 -4.86
C THR A 220 -6.64 -0.22 -4.64
N ASN A 221 -7.06 0.28 -3.48
CA ASN A 221 -6.79 1.66 -3.09
C ASN A 221 -5.56 1.82 -2.22
N ALA A 222 -4.98 0.73 -1.69
CA ALA A 222 -3.75 0.84 -0.91
C ALA A 222 -2.98 -0.48 -0.80
N VAL A 223 -1.65 -0.37 -0.81
CA VAL A 223 -0.70 -1.47 -0.58
C VAL A 223 0.28 -1.10 0.54
N LEU A 224 0.82 -2.13 1.21
CA LEU A 224 1.64 -1.95 2.41
C LEU A 224 2.97 -2.69 2.27
N PHE A 225 4.06 -2.02 2.66
CA PHE A 225 5.41 -2.59 2.70
C PHE A 225 5.97 -2.56 4.12
N ASN A 226 6.70 -3.60 4.49
CA ASN A 226 7.37 -3.66 5.79
C ASN A 226 8.69 -2.86 5.78
N PRO A 227 9.35 -2.69 6.94
CA PRO A 227 10.66 -2.04 7.00
C PRO A 227 11.76 -2.72 6.19
N ASP A 228 11.61 -4.00 5.82
CA ASP A 228 12.55 -4.72 4.93
C ASP A 228 12.21 -4.52 3.42
N GLY A 229 11.15 -3.77 3.10
CA GLY A 229 10.66 -3.55 1.74
C GLY A 229 9.78 -4.68 1.18
N ALA A 230 9.47 -5.70 1.98
CA ALA A 230 8.59 -6.79 1.57
C ALA A 230 7.11 -6.38 1.60
N VAL A 231 6.34 -6.88 0.63
CA VAL A 231 4.90 -6.68 0.55
C VAL A 231 4.19 -7.36 1.73
N MET A 232 3.30 -6.63 2.39
CA MET A 232 2.47 -7.13 3.50
C MET A 232 1.00 -7.06 3.16
N GLN A 233 0.24 -8.02 3.71
CA GLN A 233 -1.21 -7.96 3.68
C GLN A 233 -1.72 -7.09 4.85
N PRO A 234 -2.50 -6.01 4.60
CA PRO A 234 -2.83 -5.04 5.63
C PRO A 234 -3.58 -5.59 6.86
N SER A 235 -4.48 -6.56 6.67
CA SER A 235 -5.24 -7.17 7.77
C SER A 235 -4.37 -8.05 8.68
N GLU A 236 -3.25 -8.57 8.19
CA GLU A 236 -2.32 -9.34 9.03
C GLU A 236 -1.52 -8.42 9.95
N VAL A 237 -1.20 -7.22 9.49
CA VAL A 237 -0.34 -6.27 10.21
C VAL A 237 -1.15 -5.35 11.13
N LEU A 238 -2.27 -4.83 10.65
CA LEU A 238 -3.01 -3.75 11.31
C LEU A 238 -4.08 -4.27 12.28
N HIS A 239 -4.40 -5.56 12.23
CA HIS A 239 -5.50 -6.11 13.01
C HIS A 239 -5.29 -5.96 14.52
N LYS A 240 -6.23 -5.25 15.17
CA LYS A 240 -6.21 -4.92 16.61
C LYS A 240 -4.97 -4.14 17.07
N LYS A 241 -4.31 -3.42 16.17
CA LYS A 241 -3.18 -2.54 16.50
C LYS A 241 -3.64 -1.09 16.63
N ALA A 242 -3.05 -0.34 17.54
CA ALA A 242 -3.12 1.12 17.49
C ALA A 242 -2.20 1.60 16.35
N ILE A 243 -2.59 2.67 15.65
CA ILE A 243 -1.90 3.09 14.42
C ILE A 243 -1.49 4.55 14.55
N VAL A 244 -0.24 4.85 14.20
CA VAL A 244 0.21 6.21 13.91
C VAL A 244 0.56 6.28 12.43
N VAL A 245 -0.02 7.24 11.71
CA VAL A 245 0.23 7.42 10.28
C VAL A 245 0.70 8.84 9.98
N GLU A 246 1.87 8.99 9.36
CA GLU A 246 2.36 10.26 8.84
C GLU A 246 2.25 10.27 7.32
N ARG A 247 1.57 11.27 6.76
CA ARG A 247 1.49 11.46 5.31
C ARG A 247 2.53 12.47 4.86
N GLY A 248 3.32 12.10 3.85
CA GLY A 248 4.34 12.99 3.30
C GLY A 248 4.75 12.65 1.88
N SER A 249 5.44 13.58 1.22
CA SER A 249 6.07 13.32 -0.08
C SER A 249 7.33 12.46 0.06
N PHE A 250 8.04 12.59 1.18
CA PHE A 250 9.26 11.84 1.53
C PHE A 250 10.32 11.80 0.41
N ARG A 251 10.54 12.94 -0.26
CA ARG A 251 11.37 13.03 -1.47
C ARG A 251 12.58 13.99 -1.34
N PRO A 252 13.62 13.66 -0.55
CA PRO A 252 13.70 12.52 0.37
C PRO A 252 13.01 12.83 1.72
N VAL A 253 12.89 11.81 2.58
CA VAL A 253 12.53 11.98 3.99
C VAL A 253 13.59 12.83 4.71
N THR A 254 13.16 13.74 5.57
CA THR A 254 14.03 14.74 6.24
C THR A 254 14.02 14.58 7.76
N LEU A 255 14.92 15.28 8.45
CA LEU A 255 14.92 15.35 9.92
C LEU A 255 13.61 15.92 10.49
N VAL A 256 12.91 16.79 9.74
CA VAL A 256 11.60 17.33 10.17
C VAL A 256 10.55 16.24 10.26
N ASN A 257 10.54 15.30 9.31
CA ASN A 257 9.62 14.15 9.35
C ASN A 257 9.92 13.24 10.54
N ASP A 258 11.19 12.92 10.74
CA ASP A 258 11.64 12.10 11.86
C ASP A 258 11.29 12.73 13.22
N ASP A 259 11.50 14.04 13.40
CA ASP A 259 11.14 14.76 14.61
C ASP A 259 9.62 14.82 14.84
N MET A 260 8.87 15.12 13.78
CA MET A 260 7.40 15.13 13.81
C MET A 260 6.83 13.80 14.30
N LEU A 261 7.36 12.68 13.80
CA LEU A 261 6.94 11.35 14.16
C LEU A 261 7.36 10.96 15.58
N LYS A 262 8.62 11.23 15.96
CA LYS A 262 9.14 10.95 17.31
C LYS A 262 8.37 11.70 18.39
N CYS A 263 8.14 13.00 18.20
CA CYS A 263 7.37 13.81 19.14
C CYS A 263 5.92 13.32 19.22
N THR A 264 5.31 12.96 18.08
CA THR A 264 3.96 12.39 18.07
C THR A 264 3.91 11.05 18.80
N LEU A 265 4.86 10.15 18.57
CA LEU A 265 4.90 8.86 19.27
C LEU A 265 5.04 9.03 20.78
N ALA A 266 5.88 9.97 21.23
CA ALA A 266 6.03 10.28 22.64
C ALA A 266 4.70 10.73 23.27
N GLN A 267 3.89 11.53 22.57
CA GLN A 267 2.55 11.94 23.02
C GLN A 267 1.52 10.80 22.90
N PHE A 268 1.51 10.07 21.79
CA PHE A 268 0.53 9.05 21.47
C PHE A 268 0.60 7.86 22.42
N LEU A 269 1.80 7.44 22.82
CA LEU A 269 2.00 6.34 23.76
C LEU A 269 1.51 6.67 25.18
N GLN A 270 1.32 7.95 25.51
CA GLN A 270 0.76 8.39 26.79
C GLN A 270 -0.78 8.42 26.80
N GLU A 271 -1.43 8.22 25.64
CA GLU A 271 -2.89 8.18 25.57
C GLU A 271 -3.43 6.98 26.35
N PRO A 272 -4.40 7.18 27.27
CA PRO A 272 -4.92 6.08 28.11
C PRO A 272 -5.46 4.89 27.32
N SER A 273 -6.00 5.12 26.12
CA SER A 273 -6.52 4.08 25.23
C SER A 273 -5.43 3.28 24.49
N VAL A 274 -4.19 3.76 24.48
CA VAL A 274 -3.03 3.15 23.81
C VAL A 274 -2.15 2.38 24.81
N VAL A 275 -2.24 2.66 26.10
CA VAL A 275 -1.43 1.97 27.13
C VAL A 275 -1.62 0.45 27.04
N GLY A 276 -0.51 -0.28 26.89
CA GLY A 276 -0.49 -1.74 26.75
C GLY A 276 -0.96 -2.28 25.40
N LYS A 277 -1.15 -1.41 24.40
CA LYS A 277 -1.48 -1.79 23.02
C LYS A 277 -0.21 -1.83 22.18
N ASP A 278 -0.20 -2.75 21.23
CA ASP A 278 0.81 -2.75 20.18
C ASP A 278 0.53 -1.60 19.20
N VAL A 279 1.56 -0.80 18.93
CA VAL A 279 1.49 0.35 18.01
C VAL A 279 2.21 0.01 16.71
N VAL A 280 1.55 0.30 15.59
CA VAL A 280 2.13 0.23 14.24
C VAL A 280 2.27 1.64 13.70
N VAL A 281 3.45 1.94 13.15
CA VAL A 281 3.76 3.22 12.52
C VAL A 281 3.78 3.05 11.01
N LEU A 282 3.05 3.91 10.31
CA LEU A 282 2.90 3.93 8.86
C LEU A 282 3.36 5.27 8.28
N MET A 283 4.23 5.21 7.28
CA MET A 283 4.59 6.36 6.45
C MET A 283 3.77 6.27 5.17
N GLU A 284 2.82 7.18 4.99
CA GLU A 284 1.91 7.18 3.84
C GLU A 284 2.46 8.02 2.68
N LEU A 285 2.67 7.36 1.54
CA LEU A 285 2.86 7.96 0.23
C LEU A 285 1.54 7.92 -0.55
N THR A 286 1.00 9.07 -0.92
CA THR A 286 -0.21 9.09 -1.76
C THR A 286 0.14 9.03 -3.25
N MET A 287 -0.74 8.46 -4.08
CA MET A 287 -0.62 8.53 -5.54
C MET A 287 -0.53 9.98 -6.03
N HIS A 288 -1.21 10.91 -5.36
CA HIS A 288 -1.08 12.34 -5.63
C HIS A 288 0.36 12.86 -5.43
N ASN A 289 1.07 12.39 -4.38
CA ASN A 289 2.48 12.74 -4.17
C ASN A 289 3.44 12.09 -5.17
N LEU A 290 3.08 10.92 -5.70
CA LEU A 290 3.87 10.20 -6.69
C LEU A 290 3.68 10.77 -8.11
N LEU A 291 2.50 11.31 -8.41
CA LEU A 291 2.17 11.93 -9.71
C LEU A 291 2.47 13.43 -9.78
N ALA A 292 3.07 14.03 -8.73
CA ALA A 292 3.30 15.47 -8.66
C ALA A 292 4.16 16.04 -9.80
N SER A 293 5.03 15.22 -10.42
CA SER A 293 5.85 15.57 -11.59
C SER A 293 5.17 15.28 -12.94
N GLY A 294 3.89 14.88 -12.95
CA GLY A 294 3.09 14.59 -14.14
C GLY A 294 2.98 13.09 -14.45
N ASN A 295 4.10 12.37 -14.47
CA ASN A 295 4.13 10.93 -14.67
C ASN A 295 4.66 10.21 -13.43
N LEU A 296 4.21 8.96 -13.25
CA LEU A 296 4.72 8.08 -12.21
C LEU A 296 6.15 7.65 -12.55
N ASP A 297 7.08 7.99 -11.68
CA ASP A 297 8.48 7.58 -11.77
C ASP A 297 8.73 6.41 -10.81
N HIS A 298 8.93 5.22 -11.37
CA HIS A 298 9.15 3.99 -10.60
C HIS A 298 10.46 4.02 -9.79
N GLU A 299 11.51 4.64 -10.32
CA GLU A 299 12.80 4.75 -9.61
C GLU A 299 12.68 5.72 -8.43
N ASP A 300 11.99 6.85 -8.64
CA ASP A 300 11.70 7.81 -7.58
C ASP A 300 10.82 7.17 -6.49
N PHE A 301 9.80 6.41 -6.87
CA PHE A 301 8.97 5.65 -5.95
C PHE A 301 9.80 4.67 -5.10
N LEU A 302 10.63 3.84 -5.74
CA LEU A 302 11.48 2.87 -5.05
C LEU A 302 12.47 3.56 -4.12
N ALA A 303 13.05 4.70 -4.53
CA ALA A 303 13.94 5.50 -3.68
C ALA A 303 13.23 6.01 -2.41
N ARG A 304 11.98 6.48 -2.52
CA ARG A 304 11.19 6.89 -1.35
C ARG A 304 10.91 5.72 -0.42
N VAL A 305 10.51 4.56 -0.95
CA VAL A 305 10.28 3.36 -0.15
C VAL A 305 11.57 2.92 0.55
N ASP A 306 12.68 2.83 -0.19
CA ASP A 306 13.99 2.42 0.34
C ASP A 306 14.45 3.34 1.50
N THR A 307 14.31 4.66 1.35
CA THR A 307 14.72 5.60 2.42
C THR A 307 13.85 5.53 3.66
N LEU A 308 12.55 5.29 3.53
CA LEU A 308 11.63 5.09 4.66
C LEU A 308 11.87 3.74 5.35
N SER A 309 12.11 2.68 4.57
CA SER A 309 12.50 1.36 5.08
C SER A 309 13.84 1.41 5.83
N ALA A 310 14.83 2.17 5.33
CA ALA A 310 16.14 2.31 5.98
C ALA A 310 16.09 2.93 7.39
N ILE A 311 15.07 3.75 7.67
CA ILE A 311 14.83 4.32 9.01
C ILE A 311 13.85 3.48 9.86
N GLY A 312 13.42 2.32 9.35
CA GLY A 312 12.71 1.30 10.12
C GLY A 312 11.18 1.38 10.07
N TYR A 313 10.60 2.15 9.14
CA TYR A 313 9.15 2.34 9.06
C TYR A 313 8.48 1.51 7.97
N SER A 314 7.24 1.08 8.24
CA SER A 314 6.38 0.49 7.22
C SER A 314 5.84 1.59 6.31
N VAL A 315 5.73 1.29 5.01
CA VAL A 315 5.30 2.26 4.00
C VAL A 315 3.93 1.88 3.48
N LEU A 316 2.95 2.77 3.62
CA LEU A 316 1.62 2.64 3.04
C LEU A 316 1.59 3.47 1.76
N VAL A 317 1.23 2.85 0.63
CA VAL A 317 0.98 3.58 -0.62
C VAL A 317 -0.50 3.56 -0.90
N SER A 318 -1.11 4.74 -1.05
CA SER A 318 -2.56 4.86 -1.11
C SER A 318 -3.04 5.79 -2.22
N ASN A 319 -4.24 5.54 -2.72
CA ASN A 319 -4.99 6.47 -3.56
C ASN A 319 -6.01 7.30 -2.75
N TYR A 320 -5.74 7.53 -1.46
CA TYR A 320 -6.63 8.30 -0.59
C TYR A 320 -6.19 9.77 -0.52
N PHE A 321 -6.77 10.60 -1.39
CA PHE A 321 -6.53 12.04 -1.33
C PHE A 321 -7.03 12.64 -0.01
N GLU A 322 -8.25 12.31 0.42
CA GLU A 322 -8.85 12.84 1.65
C GLU A 322 -8.52 11.97 2.87
N PHE A 323 -8.14 12.61 3.98
CA PHE A 323 -7.80 11.92 5.23
C PHE A 323 -8.96 11.09 5.82
N PHE A 324 -10.22 11.48 5.58
CA PHE A 324 -11.37 10.69 6.04
C PHE A 324 -11.47 9.33 5.32
N ARG A 325 -10.98 9.23 4.07
CA ARG A 325 -10.93 7.94 3.34
C ARG A 325 -9.81 7.06 3.86
N LEU A 326 -8.63 7.63 4.11
CA LEU A 326 -7.51 6.92 4.76
C LEU A 326 -7.93 6.33 6.11
N THR A 327 -8.52 7.16 6.97
CA THR A 327 -8.95 6.69 8.29
C THR A 327 -10.07 5.65 8.17
N SER A 328 -11.02 5.83 7.26
CA SER A 328 -12.03 4.80 6.96
C SER A 328 -11.41 3.47 6.51
N TYR A 329 -10.33 3.50 5.71
CA TYR A 329 -9.57 2.32 5.31
C TYR A 329 -8.90 1.63 6.51
N LEU A 330 -8.20 2.37 7.35
CA LEU A 330 -7.52 1.83 8.54
C LEU A 330 -8.53 1.23 9.53
N ARG A 331 -9.70 1.85 9.67
CA ARG A 331 -10.81 1.39 10.51
C ARG A 331 -11.42 0.06 10.08
N ARG A 332 -11.13 -0.42 8.87
CA ARG A 332 -11.50 -1.78 8.45
C ARG A 332 -10.74 -2.84 9.24
N PHE A 333 -9.53 -2.53 9.71
CA PHE A 333 -8.63 -3.50 10.33
C PHE A 333 -8.56 -3.38 11.85
N THR A 334 -8.80 -2.19 12.41
CA THR A 334 -8.67 -1.96 13.86
C THR A 334 -9.74 -1.04 14.44
N LYS A 335 -10.06 -1.31 15.71
CA LYS A 335 -10.89 -0.45 16.57
C LYS A 335 -10.05 0.35 17.57
N GLU A 336 -8.75 0.11 17.64
CA GLU A 336 -7.83 0.82 18.54
C GLU A 336 -7.55 2.24 18.02
N MET A 337 -6.91 3.09 18.84
CA MET A 337 -6.69 4.50 18.49
C MET A 337 -5.89 4.68 17.19
N VAL A 338 -6.24 5.70 16.40
CA VAL A 338 -5.50 6.11 15.20
C VAL A 338 -5.02 7.56 15.38
N GLY A 339 -3.69 7.75 15.37
CA GLY A 339 -3.06 9.07 15.34
C GLY A 339 -2.65 9.43 13.90
N VAL A 340 -3.12 10.56 13.39
CA VAL A 340 -2.73 11.08 12.08
C VAL A 340 -1.79 12.26 12.29
N VAL A 341 -0.58 12.14 11.76
CA VAL A 341 0.50 13.10 11.93
C VAL A 341 0.57 14.01 10.72
N MET A 342 0.62 15.32 10.94
CA MET A 342 0.62 16.30 9.84
C MET A 342 1.16 17.67 10.24
N GLY A 343 1.57 18.47 9.25
CA GLY A 343 1.87 19.90 9.43
C GLY A 343 0.66 20.81 9.25
N ILE A 344 0.85 22.10 9.54
CA ILE A 344 -0.19 23.16 9.40
C ILE A 344 -0.79 23.23 7.99
N ASN A 345 0.01 23.03 6.94
CA ASN A 345 -0.46 23.03 5.56
C ASN A 345 -1.57 21.98 5.33
N ASN A 346 -1.37 20.75 5.78
CA ASN A 346 -2.36 19.68 5.62
C ASN A 346 -3.60 19.94 6.49
N LEU A 347 -3.43 20.54 7.68
CA LEU A 347 -4.55 20.91 8.53
C LEU A 347 -5.42 21.97 7.85
N LEU A 348 -4.83 22.97 7.20
CA LEU A 348 -5.58 23.94 6.40
C LEU A 348 -6.41 23.27 5.30
N GLU A 349 -5.81 22.32 4.56
CA GLU A 349 -6.53 21.59 3.50
C GLU A 349 -7.70 20.75 4.06
N ILE A 350 -7.62 20.21 5.28
CA ILE A 350 -8.76 19.51 5.92
C ILE A 350 -9.95 20.46 6.17
N PHE A 351 -9.69 21.76 6.36
CA PHE A 351 -10.74 22.76 6.55
C PHE A 351 -11.06 23.53 5.26
N ASN A 352 -10.58 23.06 4.11
CA ASN A 352 -10.93 23.61 2.81
C ASN A 352 -12.20 22.93 2.27
N GLU A 353 -13.34 23.64 2.33
CA GLU A 353 -14.65 23.08 1.99
C GLU A 353 -14.77 22.60 0.54
N LYS A 354 -13.96 23.16 -0.38
CA LYS A 354 -13.95 22.81 -1.82
C LYS A 354 -13.65 21.34 -2.06
N TYR A 355 -12.97 20.65 -1.14
CA TYR A 355 -12.71 19.22 -1.27
C TYR A 355 -13.89 18.33 -0.91
N TYR A 356 -14.99 18.92 -0.43
CA TYR A 356 -16.15 18.18 0.08
C TYR A 356 -17.45 18.49 -0.67
N ASP A 357 -17.38 19.21 -1.80
CA ASP A 357 -18.55 19.57 -2.63
C ASP A 357 -19.31 18.33 -3.15
N SER A 358 -18.63 17.18 -3.27
CA SER A 358 -19.25 15.91 -3.69
C SER A 358 -19.91 15.12 -2.55
N LEU A 359 -19.82 15.57 -1.30
CA LEU A 359 -20.43 14.92 -0.14
C LEU A 359 -21.76 15.60 0.20
N GLU A 360 -22.82 14.81 0.43
CA GLU A 360 -24.15 15.33 0.76
C GLU A 360 -24.13 16.22 2.02
N GLY A 361 -23.34 15.84 3.03
CA GLY A 361 -23.14 16.62 4.25
C GLY A 361 -21.90 17.51 4.26
N GLY A 362 -21.23 17.70 3.10
CA GLY A 362 -20.06 18.56 2.96
C GLY A 362 -18.95 18.30 3.99
N ILE A 363 -18.36 19.37 4.52
CA ILE A 363 -17.29 19.29 5.53
C ILE A 363 -17.73 18.60 6.83
N LEU A 364 -19.00 18.72 7.23
CA LEU A 364 -19.49 18.08 8.46
C LEU A 364 -19.49 16.56 8.33
N GLU A 365 -19.87 16.04 7.15
CA GLU A 365 -19.76 14.62 6.85
C GLU A 365 -18.29 14.15 6.82
N ALA A 366 -17.40 14.93 6.18
CA ALA A 366 -15.98 14.61 6.10
C ALA A 366 -15.31 14.54 7.48
N VAL A 367 -15.52 15.56 8.32
CA VAL A 367 -15.00 15.64 9.69
C VAL A 367 -15.59 14.54 10.56
N GLY A 368 -16.90 14.28 10.47
CA GLY A 368 -17.55 13.19 11.20
C GLY A 368 -16.99 11.80 10.84
N ARG A 369 -16.65 11.58 9.57
CA ARG A 369 -15.98 10.35 9.12
C ARG A 369 -14.53 10.28 9.60
N LEU A 370 -13.78 11.39 9.51
CA LEU A 370 -12.37 11.47 9.91
C LEU A 370 -12.17 11.12 11.40
N PHE A 371 -12.98 11.70 12.27
CA PHE A 371 -12.85 11.56 13.72
C PHE A 371 -13.58 10.34 14.31
N LYS A 372 -14.12 9.47 13.46
CA LYS A 372 -14.82 8.26 13.88
C LYS A 372 -13.90 7.31 14.68
N ALA A 373 -14.43 6.79 15.78
CA ALA A 373 -13.86 5.70 16.58
C ALA A 373 -12.45 5.98 17.14
N SER A 374 -12.24 7.13 17.78
CA SER A 374 -10.97 7.51 18.44
C SER A 374 -9.83 7.75 17.46
N THR A 375 -10.07 8.63 16.48
CA THR A 375 -9.00 9.20 15.63
C THR A 375 -8.59 10.56 16.19
N LYS A 376 -7.29 10.88 16.15
CA LYS A 376 -6.76 12.16 16.61
C LYS A 376 -5.72 12.71 15.64
N LEU A 377 -5.76 14.01 15.35
CA LEU A 377 -4.74 14.70 14.56
C LEU A 377 -3.65 15.24 15.49
N TYR A 378 -2.40 14.99 15.13
CA TYR A 378 -1.21 15.54 15.76
C TYR A 378 -0.57 16.53 14.79
N VAL A 379 -0.55 17.80 15.20
CA VAL A 379 -0.27 18.92 14.30
C VAL A 379 1.08 19.53 14.62
N TYR A 380 2.01 19.36 13.70
CA TYR A 380 3.35 19.92 13.78
C TYR A 380 3.32 21.42 13.46
N PRO A 381 4.02 22.27 14.24
CA PRO A 381 3.98 23.70 14.03
C PRO A 381 4.67 24.12 12.74
N MET A 382 4.44 25.37 12.34
CA MET A 382 5.06 26.00 11.17
C MET A 382 5.48 27.42 11.54
N ARG A 383 6.66 27.86 11.10
CA ARG A 383 7.09 29.26 11.31
C ARG A 383 6.14 30.20 10.58
N LYS A 384 5.73 31.31 11.20
CA LYS A 384 4.79 32.28 10.57
C LYS A 384 5.28 32.76 9.20
N SER A 385 6.57 33.01 9.03
CA SER A 385 7.13 33.37 7.71
C SER A 385 6.95 32.28 6.64
N ALA A 386 7.00 31.01 7.01
CA ALA A 386 6.74 29.88 6.11
C ALA A 386 5.24 29.73 5.81
N TYR A 387 4.39 29.93 6.83
CA TYR A 387 2.93 29.99 6.68
C TYR A 387 2.51 31.07 5.69
N ASP A 388 3.07 32.28 5.81
CA ASP A 388 2.75 33.38 4.90
C ASP A 388 3.13 33.05 3.45
N ARG A 389 4.31 32.44 3.23
CA ARG A 389 4.71 31.97 1.90
C ARG A 389 3.80 30.87 1.35
N TYR A 390 3.26 30.00 2.21
CA TYR A 390 2.30 28.97 1.82
C TYR A 390 1.00 29.62 1.34
N CYS A 391 0.46 30.55 2.11
CA CYS A 391 -0.80 31.24 1.83
C CYS A 391 -0.75 32.18 0.61
N LEU A 392 0.43 32.55 0.11
CA LEU A 392 0.56 33.23 -1.18
C LEU A 392 0.27 32.32 -2.39
N LYS A 393 0.36 31.00 -2.21
CA LYS A 393 0.22 30.00 -3.28
C LYS A 393 -0.97 29.06 -3.10
N ALA A 394 -1.45 28.94 -1.87
CA ALA A 394 -2.57 28.09 -1.50
C ALA A 394 -3.78 28.94 -1.07
N ASP A 395 -4.95 28.34 -1.11
CA ASP A 395 -6.19 28.98 -0.70
C ASP A 395 -6.32 28.96 0.83
N CYS A 396 -5.62 29.88 1.49
CA CYS A 396 -5.72 30.03 2.93
C CYS A 396 -6.95 30.87 3.33
N PRO A 397 -7.52 30.60 4.51
CA PRO A 397 -8.60 31.41 5.05
C PRO A 397 -8.16 32.87 5.24
N VAL A 398 -9.05 33.80 4.91
CA VAL A 398 -8.83 35.23 5.14
C VAL A 398 -8.77 35.47 6.65
N PRO A 399 -7.69 36.05 7.20
CA PRO A 399 -7.57 36.32 8.62
C PRO A 399 -8.71 37.20 9.12
N ASP A 400 -9.21 36.92 10.33
CA ASP A 400 -10.19 37.80 10.97
C ASP A 400 -9.51 39.14 11.30
N PRO A 401 -9.97 40.28 10.73
CA PRO A 401 -9.33 41.58 10.93
C PRO A 401 -9.41 42.07 12.38
N SER A 402 -10.27 41.46 13.22
CA SER A 402 -10.32 41.74 14.65
C SER A 402 -9.20 41.07 15.46
N VAL A 403 -8.49 40.09 14.89
CA VAL A 403 -7.39 39.38 15.53
C VAL A 403 -6.05 40.01 15.14
N PRO A 404 -5.21 40.46 16.10
CA PRO A 404 -3.91 41.03 15.78
C PRO A 404 -3.02 40.07 15.00
N SER A 405 -2.30 40.59 14.00
CA SER A 405 -1.31 39.79 13.26
C SER A 405 -0.20 39.31 14.18
N LEU A 406 0.08 38.00 14.15
CA LEU A 406 1.21 37.42 14.88
C LEU A 406 2.56 37.86 14.26
N PRO A 407 3.60 38.11 15.07
CA PRO A 407 4.95 38.37 14.59
C PRO A 407 5.50 37.24 13.71
N THR A 408 6.42 37.57 12.79
CA THR A 408 6.99 36.65 11.79
C THR A 408 7.78 35.47 12.35
N ASP A 409 8.30 35.61 13.57
CA ASP A 409 9.10 34.58 14.26
C ASP A 409 8.29 33.70 15.20
N VAL A 410 6.97 33.92 15.29
CA VAL A 410 6.07 33.08 16.09
C VAL A 410 5.75 31.78 15.35
N TRP A 411 5.58 30.71 16.11
CA TRP A 411 5.11 29.42 15.62
C TRP A 411 3.60 29.41 15.47
N ILE A 412 3.13 29.10 14.27
CA ILE A 412 1.75 28.73 14.02
C ILE A 412 1.60 27.25 14.39
N ASN A 413 0.68 26.95 15.29
CA ASN A 413 0.37 25.61 15.77
C ASN A 413 -1.16 25.43 15.81
N ALA A 414 -1.64 24.23 16.18
CA ALA A 414 -3.08 23.98 16.23
C ALA A 414 -3.89 24.91 17.17
N THR A 415 -3.26 25.55 18.16
CA THR A 415 -3.97 26.42 19.11
C THR A 415 -4.18 27.84 18.60
N ASN A 416 -3.29 28.35 17.74
CA ASN A 416 -3.34 29.72 17.23
C ASN A 416 -3.60 29.82 15.71
N LEU A 417 -3.78 28.68 15.03
CA LEU A 417 -4.20 28.63 13.64
C LEU A 417 -5.59 29.27 13.47
N GLN A 418 -5.73 30.12 12.45
CA GLN A 418 -7.02 30.67 12.06
C GLN A 418 -7.61 29.85 10.90
N VAL A 419 -8.86 29.42 11.04
CA VAL A 419 -9.67 28.81 9.98
C VAL A 419 -10.72 29.80 9.48
N ALA A 420 -11.43 29.47 8.40
CA ALA A 420 -12.51 30.30 7.88
C ALA A 420 -13.56 30.62 8.96
N LEU A 421 -14.13 31.83 8.94
CA LEU A 421 -14.98 32.36 10.01
C LEU A 421 -16.18 31.44 10.31
N ASN A 422 -16.80 30.87 9.27
CA ASN A 422 -17.91 29.91 9.38
C ASN A 422 -17.50 28.56 9.99
N LEU A 423 -16.22 28.20 9.96
CA LEU A 423 -15.69 26.95 10.51
C LEU A 423 -15.08 27.09 11.91
N ARG A 424 -14.97 28.31 12.45
CA ARG A 424 -14.31 28.58 13.74
C ARG A 424 -14.87 27.74 14.89
N ASN A 425 -16.20 27.62 14.97
CA ASN A 425 -16.85 26.87 16.05
C ASN A 425 -16.68 25.36 15.89
N LEU A 426 -16.62 24.86 14.65
CA LEU A 426 -16.30 23.46 14.38
C LEU A 426 -14.87 23.14 14.81
N TYR A 427 -13.91 24.00 14.45
CA TYR A 427 -12.52 23.86 14.86
C TYR A 427 -12.35 23.91 16.39
N ALA A 428 -13.00 24.87 17.05
CA ALA A 428 -13.01 24.99 18.51
C ALA A 428 -13.58 23.71 19.17
N HIS A 429 -14.70 23.19 18.67
CA HIS A 429 -15.26 21.93 19.14
C HIS A 429 -14.26 20.77 19.04
N LEU A 430 -13.56 20.65 17.91
CA LEU A 430 -12.57 19.59 17.70
C LEU A 430 -11.36 19.72 18.64
N MET A 431 -10.90 20.95 18.89
CA MET A 431 -9.82 21.24 19.83
C MET A 431 -10.23 20.93 21.29
N GLU A 432 -11.40 21.41 21.73
CA GLU A 432 -11.92 21.21 23.08
C GLU A 432 -12.13 19.73 23.41
N ASN A 433 -12.61 18.95 22.43
CA ASN A 433 -12.79 17.51 22.55
C ASN A 433 -11.51 16.70 22.28
N ARG A 434 -10.35 17.38 22.12
CA ARG A 434 -9.02 16.79 21.95
C ARG A 434 -8.88 15.90 20.70
N TYR A 435 -9.72 16.12 19.69
CA TYR A 435 -9.59 15.50 18.37
C TYR A 435 -8.38 16.03 17.60
N ILE A 436 -7.96 17.26 17.89
CA ILE A 436 -6.77 17.89 17.34
C ILE A 436 -5.86 18.25 18.51
N ALA A 437 -4.57 17.92 18.41
CA ALA A 437 -3.56 18.31 19.39
C ALA A 437 -2.32 18.89 18.71
N PRO A 438 -1.74 19.97 19.25
CA PRO A 438 -0.42 20.42 18.82
C PRO A 438 0.63 19.37 19.21
N ILE A 439 1.64 19.20 18.35
CA ILE A 439 2.86 18.49 18.69
C ILE A 439 3.74 19.39 19.55
N VAL A 440 4.29 18.84 20.63
CA VAL A 440 5.17 19.51 21.59
C VAL A 440 6.51 18.78 21.68
N GLY A 441 7.55 19.48 22.15
CA GLY A 441 8.90 18.90 22.28
C GLY A 441 9.69 18.83 20.97
N PHE A 442 9.16 19.43 19.90
CA PHE A 442 9.82 19.50 18.59
C PHE A 442 11.12 20.30 18.64
N ASP A 443 12.04 20.02 17.72
CA ASP A 443 13.31 20.74 17.57
C ASP A 443 13.15 21.98 16.66
N PRO A 444 13.22 23.22 17.21
CA PRO A 444 13.06 24.42 16.40
C PRO A 444 14.20 24.66 15.40
N SER A 445 15.37 24.04 15.60
CA SER A 445 16.58 24.29 14.80
C SER A 445 16.52 23.68 13.39
N ILE A 446 15.67 22.67 13.20
CA ILE A 446 15.52 21.92 11.95
C ILE A 446 14.31 22.35 11.11
N MET A 447 13.49 23.30 11.61
CA MET A 447 12.20 23.69 11.03
C MET A 447 12.29 24.36 9.65
N ASP A 448 13.46 24.88 9.29
CA ASP A 448 13.72 25.51 7.99
C ASP A 448 14.24 24.50 6.95
N ILE A 449 14.26 23.19 7.27
CA ILE A 449 14.58 22.12 6.32
C ILE A 449 13.34 21.82 5.46
N PHE A 450 13.48 21.99 4.14
CA PHE A 450 12.47 21.60 3.18
C PHE A 450 12.98 20.51 2.24
N SER A 451 12.21 19.43 2.13
CA SER A 451 12.52 18.27 1.27
C SER A 451 12.84 18.66 -0.19
N ARG A 452 12.14 19.67 -0.75
CA ARG A 452 12.41 20.21 -2.10
C ARG A 452 13.81 20.84 -2.25
N ASP A 453 14.30 21.50 -1.20
CA ASP A 453 15.58 22.20 -1.22
C ASP A 453 16.71 21.17 -1.07
N VAL A 454 16.49 20.16 -0.22
CA VAL A 454 17.36 18.97 -0.09
C VAL A 454 17.48 18.25 -1.42
N LEU A 455 16.36 17.98 -2.09
CA LEU A 455 16.34 17.32 -3.40
C LEU A 455 17.11 18.11 -4.45
N ALA A 456 16.91 19.43 -4.52
CA ALA A 456 17.63 20.28 -5.46
C ALA A 456 19.15 20.22 -5.25
N LYS A 457 19.61 20.21 -3.98
CA LYS A 457 21.03 20.05 -3.65
C LYS A 457 21.57 18.68 -4.05
N VAL A 458 20.84 17.61 -3.76
CA VAL A 458 21.19 16.23 -4.14
C VAL A 458 21.40 16.11 -5.66
N GLN A 459 20.49 16.68 -6.45
CA GLN A 459 20.51 16.62 -7.92
C GLN A 459 21.61 17.47 -8.55
N ARG A 460 22.04 18.54 -7.89
CA ARG A 460 23.15 19.41 -8.34
C ARG A 460 24.51 18.96 -7.85
N GLY A 461 24.56 17.95 -6.97
CA GLY A 461 25.79 17.51 -6.31
C GLY A 461 26.37 18.54 -5.34
N GLU A 462 25.53 19.44 -4.82
CA GLU A 462 25.92 20.40 -3.79
C GLU A 462 26.16 19.67 -2.45
N SER A 463 27.02 20.20 -1.58
CA SER A 463 27.27 19.64 -0.24
C SER A 463 26.36 20.24 0.84
N GLY A 464 26.26 19.58 1.99
CA GLY A 464 25.59 20.10 3.19
C GLY A 464 24.10 19.76 3.30
N TRP A 465 23.55 18.98 2.37
CA TRP A 465 22.19 18.43 2.50
C TRP A 465 22.16 17.21 3.43
N GLU A 466 23.30 16.58 3.68
CA GLU A 466 23.41 15.39 4.52
C GLU A 466 22.98 15.65 5.96
N GLY A 467 23.21 16.87 6.48
CA GLY A 467 22.75 17.30 7.79
C GLY A 467 21.25 17.59 7.87
N ALA A 468 20.52 17.49 6.75
CA ALA A 468 19.08 17.75 6.69
C ALA A 468 18.22 16.47 6.62
N VAL A 469 18.86 15.31 6.54
CA VAL A 469 18.20 13.99 6.50
C VAL A 469 18.83 13.06 7.55
N PRO A 470 18.15 11.97 7.96
CA PRO A 470 18.76 10.97 8.83
C PRO A 470 20.04 10.39 8.22
N GLU A 471 21.04 10.07 9.05
CA GLU A 471 22.37 9.60 8.59
C GLU A 471 22.28 8.39 7.66
N LYS A 472 21.43 7.40 8.00
CA LYS A 472 21.19 6.22 7.16
C LYS A 472 20.64 6.59 5.78
N VAL A 473 19.81 7.62 5.71
CA VAL A 473 19.21 8.12 4.46
C VAL A 473 20.29 8.79 3.61
N ALA A 474 21.14 9.64 4.20
CA ALA A 474 22.25 10.26 3.49
C ALA A 474 23.22 9.22 2.91
N ALA A 475 23.57 8.19 3.70
CA ALA A 475 24.42 7.10 3.25
C ALA A 475 23.79 6.34 2.06
N LEU A 476 22.51 5.97 2.20
CA LEU A 476 21.77 5.23 1.18
C LEU A 476 21.63 6.01 -0.14
N ILE A 477 21.33 7.31 -0.07
CA ILE A 477 21.24 8.18 -1.26
C ILE A 477 22.56 8.19 -2.02
N LYS A 478 23.69 8.30 -1.31
CA LYS A 478 25.03 8.29 -1.93
C LYS A 478 25.42 6.93 -2.50
N GLU A 479 25.16 5.86 -1.75
CA GLU A 479 25.54 4.49 -2.14
C GLU A 479 24.78 4.06 -3.40
N ARG A 480 23.46 4.24 -3.41
CA ARG A 480 22.58 3.77 -4.48
C ARG A 480 22.26 4.84 -5.54
N HIS A 481 22.86 6.01 -5.43
CA HIS A 481 22.63 7.15 -6.34
C HIS A 481 21.15 7.53 -6.47
N LEU A 482 20.40 7.45 -5.36
CA LEU A 482 18.96 7.71 -5.32
C LEU A 482 18.64 9.17 -5.63
N PHE A 483 17.41 9.43 -6.09
CA PHE A 483 16.89 10.77 -6.39
C PHE A 483 17.72 11.58 -7.42
N GLY A 484 18.50 10.88 -8.26
CA GLY A 484 19.38 11.52 -9.23
C GLY A 484 20.64 12.13 -8.60
N TYR A 485 21.11 11.59 -7.48
CA TYR A 485 22.32 12.05 -6.80
C TYR A 485 23.51 12.18 -7.76
N GLN A 486 24.10 13.37 -7.79
CA GLN A 486 25.34 13.64 -8.51
C GLN A 486 26.50 13.77 -7.52
N LYS A 487 27.65 13.17 -7.84
CA LYS A 487 28.85 13.36 -7.03
C LYS A 487 29.32 14.83 -7.14
N PRO A 488 29.72 15.46 -6.03
CA PRO A 488 30.24 16.82 -6.05
C PRO A 488 31.39 16.95 -7.05
N SER A 489 31.33 17.96 -7.92
CA SER A 489 32.42 18.21 -8.86
C SER A 489 33.66 18.67 -8.08
N ALA A 490 34.85 18.17 -8.45
CA ALA A 490 36.12 18.50 -7.77
C ALA A 490 36.52 20.00 -7.80
N ARG A 491 35.71 20.88 -8.42
CA ARG A 491 35.96 22.33 -8.52
C ARG A 491 35.53 23.13 -7.29
N GLU A 492 34.81 22.55 -6.33
CA GLU A 492 34.35 23.28 -5.12
C GLU A 492 35.25 23.11 -3.88
N LEU A 493 36.36 22.38 -4.00
CA LEU A 493 37.41 22.40 -2.97
C LEU A 493 38.36 23.58 -3.24
N HIS A 494 37.91 24.81 -2.98
CA HIS A 494 38.85 25.90 -2.78
C HIS A 494 39.54 25.71 -1.41
N PRO A 495 40.86 25.50 -1.34
CA PRO A 495 41.55 25.57 -0.06
C PRO A 495 41.45 27.01 0.45
N VAL A 496 40.97 27.17 1.67
CA VAL A 496 41.03 28.43 2.42
C VAL A 496 42.50 28.86 2.46
N ASN A 497 42.80 29.99 1.82
CA ASN A 497 44.14 30.55 1.76
C ASN A 497 44.56 31.01 3.17
N PRO A 498 45.61 30.43 3.80
CA PRO A 498 46.03 30.83 5.14
C PRO A 498 46.97 32.03 5.07
N GLU A 499 46.50 33.17 4.58
CA GLU A 499 47.25 34.44 4.64
C GLU A 499 46.31 35.63 4.87
N MET A 500 45.66 35.68 6.04
CA MET A 500 45.26 36.95 6.68
C MET A 500 45.30 36.78 8.20
N ALA A 501 46.48 36.48 8.72
CA ALA A 501 46.83 36.68 10.12
C ALA A 501 48.22 37.32 10.14
N HIS A 502 48.27 38.61 9.80
CA HIS A 502 49.24 39.61 10.28
C HIS A 502 49.10 40.88 9.43
N LYS A 503 48.29 41.82 9.92
CA LYS A 503 48.63 43.24 9.99
C LYS A 503 47.70 43.94 10.96
#